data_AF-A0A182SL65-F1
#
_entry.id   AF-A0A182SL65-F1
#
_cell.length_a   1.000
_cell.length_b   1.000
_cell.length_c   1.000
_cell.angle_alpha   90.00
_cell.angle_beta   90.00
_cell.angle_gamma   90.00
#
_symmetry.space_group_name_H-M   'P 1'
#
loop_
_entity.id
_entity.type
_entity.pdbx_description
1 polymer ?
#
loop_
_entity_poly.entity_id
_entity_poly.type
_entity_poly.pdbx_seq_one_letter_code
_entity_poly.pdbx_strand_id
1 'polypeptide(L)'
;MSSIDEKLVVATSERKVLIWDLRKMDSYIERRESSLKYQTRAVRCFPNKEGYVMSSIEGRVAVEYFDPNPEVQKKKFAFKCHRAKENEIELIYPVNAISFHSVYNTFATGGSDGYVNIWDGFNKKRLCQFHLYDSSISSLCFSDDGSSTLAIACSYMDEAENAPQPPPQPTLYVRYVNEQETRPK
;
A
#
# COMPACT_ATOMS: atom_id res chain seq x y z
N MET A 1 -8.01 7.93 0.92
CA MET A 1 -9.06 7.60 -0.08
C MET A 1 -8.42 7.22 -1.40
N SER A 2 -9.17 6.57 -2.29
CA SER A 2 -8.80 6.28 -3.67
C SER A 2 -10.07 6.08 -4.49
N SER A 3 -10.05 6.46 -5.76
CA SER A 3 -11.16 6.26 -6.68
C SER A 3 -10.77 5.39 -7.86
N ILE A 4 -11.75 4.69 -8.43
CA ILE A 4 -11.63 4.01 -9.72
C ILE A 4 -13.01 4.03 -10.40
N ASP A 5 -13.04 4.50 -11.65
CA ASP A 5 -14.28 4.86 -12.35
C ASP A 5 -15.18 5.71 -11.45
N GLU A 6 -16.40 5.24 -11.19
CA GLU A 6 -17.43 5.91 -10.41
C GLU A 6 -17.38 5.55 -8.92
N LYS A 7 -16.41 4.74 -8.48
CA LYS A 7 -16.31 4.34 -7.07
C LYS A 7 -15.29 5.21 -6.35
N LEU A 8 -15.67 5.75 -5.21
CA LEU A 8 -14.74 6.35 -4.24
C LEU A 8 -14.65 5.49 -2.99
N VAL A 9 -13.44 5.06 -2.65
CA VAL A 9 -13.14 4.24 -1.47
C VAL A 9 -12.45 5.10 -0.41
N VAL A 10 -13.05 5.16 0.78
CA VAL A 10 -12.56 5.92 1.92
C VAL A 10 -12.40 5.00 3.12
N ALA A 11 -11.17 4.79 3.56
CA ALA A 11 -10.88 4.12 4.84
C ALA A 11 -10.83 5.15 5.97
N THR A 12 -11.47 4.84 7.11
CA THR A 12 -11.65 5.77 8.24
C THR A 12 -10.82 5.36 9.47
N SER A 13 -10.76 6.23 10.47
CA SER A 13 -10.17 5.94 11.79
C SER A 13 -10.91 4.87 12.57
N GLU A 14 -12.21 4.69 12.31
CA GLU A 14 -13.03 3.64 12.95
C GLU A 14 -12.84 2.26 12.33
N ARG A 15 -11.78 2.06 11.53
CA ARG A 15 -11.54 0.84 10.74
C ARG A 15 -12.71 0.46 9.83
N LYS A 16 -13.48 1.45 9.38
CA LYS A 16 -14.52 1.26 8.36
C LYS A 16 -14.00 1.64 7.00
N VAL A 17 -14.47 0.93 5.98
CA VAL A 17 -14.29 1.29 4.58
C VAL A 17 -15.64 1.68 4.02
N LEU A 18 -15.76 2.94 3.62
CA LEU A 18 -16.94 3.49 2.97
C LEU A 18 -16.69 3.51 1.48
N ILE A 19 -17.65 3.01 0.71
CA ILE A 19 -17.61 3.02 -0.75
C ILE A 19 -18.79 3.88 -1.21
N TRP A 20 -18.50 4.88 -2.03
CA TRP A 20 -19.48 5.81 -2.58
C TRP A 20 -19.55 5.66 -4.10
N ASP A 21 -20.71 5.97 -4.66
CA ASP A 21 -20.88 6.22 -6.09
C ASP A 21 -20.68 7.72 -6.35
N LEU A 22 -19.68 8.09 -7.13
CA LEU A 22 -19.34 9.48 -7.48
C LEU A 22 -20.47 10.20 -8.21
N ARG A 23 -21.38 9.46 -8.86
CA ARG A 23 -22.57 10.01 -9.52
C ARG A 23 -23.68 10.35 -8.53
N LYS A 24 -23.66 9.75 -7.35
CA LYS A 24 -24.66 9.92 -6.29
C LYS A 24 -24.00 9.94 -4.91
N MET A 25 -23.51 11.11 -4.54
CA MET A 25 -22.76 11.35 -3.31
C MET A 25 -23.66 11.83 -2.14
N ASP A 26 -24.89 11.35 -2.02
CA ASP A 26 -25.75 11.67 -0.86
C ASP A 26 -25.47 10.72 0.32
N SER A 27 -25.00 9.52 0.03
CA SER A 27 -24.72 8.46 0.99
C SER A 27 -23.73 7.45 0.41
N TYR A 28 -23.05 6.70 1.29
CA TYR A 28 -22.25 5.56 0.84
C TYR A 28 -23.17 4.44 0.32
N ILE A 29 -22.71 3.74 -0.71
CA ILE A 29 -23.37 2.52 -1.22
C ILE A 29 -23.02 1.30 -0.36
N GLU A 30 -21.83 1.29 0.23
CA GLU A 30 -21.39 0.21 1.11
C GLU A 30 -20.58 0.73 2.30
N ARG A 31 -20.73 0.04 3.44
CA ARG A 31 -19.91 0.21 4.64
C ARG A 31 -19.39 -1.15 5.07
N ARG A 32 -18.07 -1.31 5.03
CA ARG A 32 -17.37 -2.56 5.33
C ARG A 32 -16.46 -2.40 6.55
N GLU A 33 -16.21 -3.51 7.25
CA GLU A 33 -15.15 -3.58 8.26
C GLU A 33 -13.80 -3.82 7.57
N SER A 34 -12.76 -3.12 8.00
CA SER A 34 -11.40 -3.34 7.51
C SER A 34 -10.93 -4.74 7.88
N SER A 35 -10.28 -5.41 6.92
CA SER A 35 -9.62 -6.70 7.17
C SER A 35 -8.33 -6.57 8.02
N LEU A 36 -7.89 -5.34 8.32
CA LEU A 36 -6.72 -5.04 9.14
C LEU A 36 -7.11 -4.77 10.59
N LYS A 37 -6.30 -5.23 11.54
CA LYS A 37 -6.62 -5.14 12.97
C LYS A 37 -6.31 -3.74 13.53
N TYR A 38 -5.37 -3.03 12.91
CA TYR A 38 -4.93 -1.72 13.37
C TYR A 38 -5.22 -0.63 12.34
N GLN A 39 -4.95 0.62 12.73
CA GLN A 39 -5.28 1.80 11.95
C GLN A 39 -4.79 1.71 10.50
N THR A 40 -5.70 1.97 9.56
CA THR A 40 -5.39 2.03 8.13
C THR A 40 -4.56 3.28 7.83
N ARG A 41 -3.56 3.15 6.97
CA ARG A 41 -2.64 4.24 6.61
C ARG A 41 -2.79 4.67 5.15
N ALA A 42 -2.96 3.74 4.22
CA ALA A 42 -3.27 4.03 2.83
C ALA A 42 -4.33 3.06 2.27
N VAL A 43 -5.03 3.52 1.23
CA VAL A 43 -5.96 2.72 0.41
C VAL A 43 -5.77 3.08 -1.06
N ARG A 44 -5.73 2.08 -1.93
CA ARG A 44 -5.59 2.23 -3.39
C ARG A 44 -6.45 1.21 -4.11
N CYS A 45 -7.27 1.67 -5.05
CA CYS A 45 -8.06 0.81 -5.92
C CYS A 45 -7.17 0.12 -6.95
N PHE A 46 -7.57 -1.06 -7.40
CA PHE A 46 -6.87 -1.78 -8.46
C PHE A 46 -7.09 -1.09 -9.80
N PRO A 47 -6.05 -0.93 -10.63
CA PRO A 47 -6.20 -0.54 -12.03
C PRO A 47 -7.21 -1.41 -12.79
N ASN A 48 -7.29 -2.71 -12.47
CA ASN A 48 -8.25 -3.63 -13.09
C ASN A 48 -9.70 -3.53 -12.55
N LYS A 49 -9.98 -2.60 -11.64
CA LYS A 49 -11.32 -2.28 -11.12
C LYS A 49 -11.99 -3.37 -10.28
N GLU A 50 -11.31 -4.48 -9.98
CA GLU A 50 -11.90 -5.61 -9.24
C GLU A 50 -11.94 -5.37 -7.72
N GLY A 51 -11.11 -4.47 -7.22
CA GLY A 51 -10.92 -4.32 -5.78
C GLY A 51 -10.04 -3.15 -5.36
N TYR A 52 -9.54 -3.23 -4.13
CA TYR A 52 -8.64 -2.26 -3.52
C TYR A 52 -7.70 -2.95 -2.53
N VAL A 53 -6.55 -2.33 -2.35
CA VAL A 53 -5.54 -2.69 -1.34
C VAL A 53 -5.51 -1.62 -0.27
N MET A 54 -5.40 -2.05 0.99
CA MET A 54 -5.24 -1.18 2.14
C MET A 54 -4.00 -1.55 2.93
N SER A 55 -3.35 -0.57 3.54
CA SER A 55 -2.21 -0.76 4.42
C SER A 55 -2.52 -0.29 5.83
N SER A 56 -1.72 -0.73 6.81
CA SER A 56 -1.92 -0.38 8.22
C SER A 56 -0.62 -0.11 8.94
N ILE A 57 -0.75 0.39 10.17
CA ILE A 57 0.37 0.60 11.10
C ILE A 57 1.01 -0.70 11.60
N GLU A 58 0.39 -1.87 11.40
CA GLU A 58 0.90 -3.17 11.86
C GLU A 58 1.76 -3.92 10.81
N GLY A 59 2.36 -3.19 9.86
CA GLY A 59 3.22 -3.77 8.83
C GLY A 59 2.49 -4.75 7.92
N ARG A 60 1.19 -4.55 7.69
CA ARG A 60 0.34 -5.42 6.88
C ARG A 60 -0.40 -4.66 5.79
N VAL A 61 -0.68 -5.42 4.73
CA VAL A 61 -1.58 -5.04 3.64
C VAL A 61 -2.72 -6.04 3.56
N ALA A 62 -3.92 -5.54 3.25
CA ALA A 62 -5.11 -6.33 2.93
C ALA A 62 -5.53 -6.09 1.48
N VAL A 63 -5.92 -7.18 0.81
CA VAL A 63 -6.52 -7.20 -0.53
C VAL A 63 -8.03 -7.44 -0.36
N GLU A 64 -8.83 -6.52 -0.88
CA GLU A 64 -10.29 -6.58 -0.86
C GLU A 64 -10.90 -6.42 -2.25
N TYR A 65 -12.07 -7.00 -2.45
CA TYR A 65 -12.77 -7.04 -3.74
C TYR A 65 -14.10 -6.33 -3.67
N PHE A 66 -14.49 -5.62 -4.73
CA PHE A 66 -15.77 -4.91 -4.79
C PHE A 66 -16.97 -5.84 -4.90
N ASP A 67 -16.85 -6.95 -5.63
CA ASP A 67 -17.97 -7.89 -5.82
C ASP A 67 -18.46 -8.47 -4.49
N PRO A 68 -19.72 -8.23 -4.07
CA PRO A 68 -20.25 -8.71 -2.80
C PRO A 68 -20.51 -10.22 -2.75
N ASN A 69 -20.35 -10.94 -3.88
CA ASN A 69 -20.53 -12.40 -3.94
C ASN A 69 -19.70 -13.10 -2.84
N PRO A 70 -20.32 -13.93 -1.98
CA PRO A 70 -19.62 -14.63 -0.90
C PRO A 70 -18.38 -15.41 -1.34
N GLU A 71 -18.38 -16.01 -2.53
CA GLU A 71 -17.22 -16.75 -3.06
C GLU A 71 -16.06 -15.82 -3.44
N VAL A 72 -16.33 -14.60 -3.87
CA VAL A 72 -15.30 -13.58 -4.11
C VAL A 72 -14.82 -12.98 -2.79
N GLN A 73 -15.73 -12.75 -1.84
CA GLN A 73 -15.38 -12.23 -0.52
C GLN A 73 -14.48 -13.20 0.27
N LYS A 74 -14.60 -14.51 0.08
CA LYS A 74 -13.67 -15.52 0.64
C LYS A 74 -12.24 -15.41 0.10
N LYS A 75 -12.04 -14.77 -1.06
CA LYS A 75 -10.70 -14.57 -1.63
C LYS A 75 -9.93 -13.45 -0.95
N LYS A 76 -10.57 -12.61 -0.13
CA LYS A 76 -9.89 -11.57 0.65
C LYS A 76 -8.79 -12.16 1.51
N PHE A 77 -7.69 -11.45 1.65
CA PHE A 77 -6.60 -11.87 2.51
C PHE A 77 -5.75 -10.68 2.92
N ALA A 78 -4.99 -10.87 4.00
CA ALA A 78 -4.00 -9.91 4.45
C ALA A 78 -2.67 -10.61 4.69
N PHE A 79 -1.57 -9.89 4.47
CA PHE A 79 -0.22 -10.44 4.57
C PHE A 79 0.76 -9.42 5.17
N LYS A 80 1.86 -9.94 5.71
CA LYS A 80 2.94 -9.16 6.33
C LYS A 80 3.83 -8.55 5.23
N CYS A 81 4.19 -7.28 5.37
CA CYS A 81 4.97 -6.54 4.38
C CYS A 81 6.28 -5.97 4.94
N HIS A 82 6.19 -5.12 5.97
CA HIS A 82 7.30 -4.34 6.52
C HIS A 82 7.56 -4.77 7.96
N ARG A 83 8.29 -5.86 8.09
CA ARG A 83 8.65 -6.48 9.37
C ARG A 83 10.08 -7.01 9.30
N ALA A 84 10.84 -6.82 10.37
CA ALA A 84 12.20 -7.31 10.51
C ALA A 84 12.29 -8.17 11.77
N LYS A 85 13.25 -9.10 11.79
CA LYS A 85 13.57 -9.87 12.99
C LYS A 85 14.97 -9.48 13.44
N GLU A 86 15.07 -8.88 14.62
CA GLU A 86 16.33 -8.44 15.23
C GLU A 86 16.42 -9.00 16.64
N ASN A 87 17.48 -9.75 16.96
CA ASN A 87 17.72 -10.31 18.30
C ASN A 87 16.49 -11.03 18.89
N GLU A 88 15.84 -11.90 18.09
CA GLU A 88 14.60 -12.61 18.45
C GLU A 88 13.35 -11.73 18.67
N ILE A 89 13.43 -10.42 18.43
CA ILE A 89 12.30 -9.49 18.46
C ILE A 89 11.80 -9.24 17.03
N GLU A 90 10.48 -9.39 16.81
CA GLU A 90 9.83 -9.00 15.54
C GLU A 90 9.52 -7.50 15.59
N LEU A 91 10.29 -6.71 14.85
CA LEU A 91 10.03 -5.29 14.63
C LEU A 91 8.96 -5.12 13.54
N ILE A 92 7.95 -4.30 13.82
CA ILE A 92 6.80 -4.09 12.95
C ILE A 92 6.74 -2.60 12.59
N TYR A 93 6.75 -2.32 11.29
CA TYR A 93 6.80 -0.95 10.79
C TYR A 93 5.51 -0.60 10.06
N PRO A 94 4.97 0.61 10.23
CA PRO A 94 3.85 1.09 9.43
C PRO A 94 4.14 1.00 7.93
N VAL A 95 3.11 0.65 7.16
CA VAL A 95 3.15 0.67 5.71
C VAL A 95 2.49 1.97 5.24
N ASN A 96 3.29 2.97 4.93
CA ASN A 96 2.86 4.35 4.73
C ASN A 96 2.25 4.59 3.37
N ALA A 97 2.80 3.95 2.35
CA ALA A 97 2.46 4.21 0.96
C ALA A 97 2.19 2.93 0.18
N ILE A 98 1.24 3.02 -0.74
CA ILE A 98 0.94 1.99 -1.73
C ILE A 98 0.85 2.69 -3.09
N SER A 99 1.44 2.10 -4.12
CA SER A 99 1.27 2.56 -5.50
C SER A 99 1.18 1.36 -6.44
N PHE A 100 0.23 1.39 -7.36
CA PHE A 100 0.04 0.33 -8.36
C PHE A 100 0.87 0.60 -9.60
N HIS A 101 1.43 -0.45 -10.17
CA HIS A 101 1.94 -0.41 -11.53
C HIS A 101 0.76 -0.45 -12.50
N SER A 102 0.64 0.58 -13.34
CA SER A 102 -0.51 0.79 -14.25
C SER A 102 -0.76 -0.39 -15.20
N VAL A 103 0.30 -1.05 -15.69
CA VAL A 103 0.20 -2.16 -16.65
C VAL A 103 -0.03 -3.53 -16.00
N TYR A 104 0.70 -3.86 -14.93
CA TYR A 104 0.82 -5.24 -14.44
C TYR A 104 -0.11 -5.57 -13.28
N ASN A 105 -0.82 -4.58 -12.73
CA ASN A 105 -1.67 -4.73 -11.55
C ASN A 105 -0.93 -5.25 -10.30
N THR A 106 0.40 -5.23 -10.34
CA THR A 106 1.29 -5.38 -9.18
C THR A 106 1.39 -4.04 -8.46
N PHE A 107 1.88 -4.05 -7.23
CA PHE A 107 1.99 -2.81 -6.46
C PHE A 107 3.24 -2.78 -5.59
N ALA A 108 3.71 -1.56 -5.35
CA ALA A 108 4.76 -1.26 -4.41
C ALA A 108 4.14 -0.89 -3.05
N THR A 109 4.80 -1.32 -1.98
CA THR A 109 4.55 -0.86 -0.62
C THR A 109 5.80 -0.20 -0.07
N GLY A 110 5.64 0.96 0.56
CA GLY A 110 6.71 1.70 1.23
C GLY A 110 6.47 1.70 2.73
N GLY A 111 7.49 1.32 3.50
CA GLY A 111 7.40 1.21 4.95
C GLY A 111 8.28 2.20 5.69
N SER A 112 8.01 2.35 6.98
CA SER A 112 8.91 3.05 7.91
C SER A 112 10.20 2.28 8.23
N ASP A 113 10.34 1.06 7.70
CA ASP A 113 11.60 0.30 7.72
C ASP A 113 12.59 0.76 6.66
N GLY A 114 12.24 1.80 5.88
CA GLY A 114 13.09 2.33 4.81
C GLY A 114 13.14 1.43 3.56
N TYR A 115 12.31 0.39 3.47
CA TYR A 115 12.25 -0.49 2.31
C TYR A 115 11.06 -0.18 1.41
N VAL A 116 11.25 -0.51 0.13
CA VAL A 116 10.16 -0.66 -0.85
C VAL A 116 10.08 -2.12 -1.26
N ASN A 117 8.89 -2.72 -1.12
CA ASN A 117 8.61 -4.09 -1.57
C ASN A 117 7.65 -4.06 -2.76
N ILE A 118 7.93 -4.86 -3.79
CA ILE A 118 7.04 -5.05 -4.94
C ILE A 118 6.29 -6.38 -4.80
N TRP A 119 4.98 -6.35 -5.03
CA TRP A 119 4.08 -7.45 -4.78
C TRP A 119 3.25 -7.83 -5.99
N ASP A 120 3.15 -9.13 -6.20
CA ASP A 120 2.05 -9.73 -6.94
C ASP A 120 0.92 -10.04 -5.95
N GLY A 121 -0.10 -9.17 -5.96
CA GLY A 121 -1.27 -9.30 -5.10
C GLY A 121 -2.13 -10.53 -5.42
N PHE A 122 -2.16 -11.01 -6.66
CA PHE A 122 -3.01 -12.13 -7.03
C PHE A 122 -2.37 -13.46 -6.64
N ASN A 123 -1.06 -13.58 -6.87
CA ASN A 123 -0.29 -14.76 -6.50
C ASN A 123 0.27 -14.70 -5.06
N LYS A 124 -0.08 -13.66 -4.29
CA LYS A 124 0.27 -13.49 -2.86
C LYS A 124 1.78 -13.57 -2.62
N LYS A 125 2.56 -12.99 -3.54
CA LYS A 125 4.01 -13.19 -3.59
C LYS A 125 4.75 -11.85 -3.64
N ARG A 126 5.81 -11.74 -2.83
CA ARG A 126 6.79 -10.66 -2.98
C ARG A 126 7.65 -10.95 -4.19
N LEU A 127 7.64 -10.05 -5.17
CA LEU A 127 8.43 -10.16 -6.39
C LEU A 127 9.86 -9.67 -6.18
N CYS A 128 9.99 -8.53 -5.50
CA CYS A 128 11.25 -7.83 -5.28
C CYS A 128 11.21 -7.03 -3.99
N GLN A 129 12.38 -6.79 -3.40
CA GLN A 129 12.61 -5.79 -2.37
C GLN A 129 13.77 -4.92 -2.85
N PHE A 130 13.58 -3.60 -2.85
CA PHE A 130 14.64 -2.66 -3.19
C PHE A 130 15.63 -2.50 -2.04
N HIS A 131 16.75 -1.83 -2.31
CA HIS A 131 17.73 -1.52 -1.28
C HIS A 131 17.12 -0.64 -0.18
N LEU A 132 17.79 -0.62 0.96
CA LEU A 132 17.44 0.25 2.09
C LEU A 132 17.67 1.72 1.69
N TYR A 133 16.65 2.56 1.90
CA TYR A 133 16.75 4.01 1.71
C TYR A 133 17.13 4.71 3.02
N ASP A 134 17.57 5.96 2.91
CA ASP A 134 18.14 6.73 4.03
C ASP A 134 17.14 7.10 5.13
N SER A 135 15.83 6.91 4.89
CA SER A 135 14.77 7.20 5.85
C SER A 135 13.47 6.45 5.52
N SER A 136 12.45 6.63 6.35
CA SER A 136 11.09 6.11 6.16
C SER A 136 10.54 6.47 4.78
N ILE A 137 9.95 5.50 4.09
CA ILE A 137 9.25 5.76 2.82
C ILE A 137 7.93 6.44 3.14
N SER A 138 7.79 7.70 2.74
CA SER A 138 6.63 8.53 3.05
C SER A 138 5.57 8.52 1.96
N SER A 139 5.99 8.40 0.70
CA SER A 139 5.10 8.33 -0.45
C SER A 139 5.72 7.56 -1.61
N LEU A 140 4.87 6.97 -2.45
CA LEU A 140 5.23 6.22 -3.65
C LEU A 140 4.29 6.59 -4.79
N CYS A 141 4.83 6.73 -6.00
CA CYS A 141 4.04 6.96 -7.20
C CYS A 141 4.70 6.28 -8.41
N PHE A 142 4.10 5.21 -8.93
CA PHE A 142 4.44 4.71 -10.26
C PHE A 142 3.97 5.70 -11.33
N SER A 143 4.70 5.74 -12.44
CA SER A 143 4.28 6.49 -13.61
C SER A 143 3.15 5.78 -14.35
N ASP A 144 2.18 6.57 -14.83
CA ASP A 144 1.06 6.07 -15.64
C ASP A 144 1.36 6.10 -17.15
N ASP A 145 2.49 6.71 -17.54
CA ASP A 145 2.90 6.93 -18.94
C ASP A 145 3.56 5.71 -19.61
N GLY A 146 3.69 4.59 -18.90
CA GLY A 146 4.34 3.38 -19.41
C GLY A 146 5.88 3.39 -19.36
N SER A 147 6.51 4.42 -18.79
CA SER A 147 7.97 4.48 -18.61
C SER A 147 8.52 3.55 -17.53
N SER A 148 7.65 2.85 -16.79
CA SER A 148 7.99 1.96 -15.67
C SER A 148 8.87 2.64 -14.61
N THR A 149 8.65 3.94 -14.37
CA THR A 149 9.36 4.68 -13.32
C THR A 149 8.57 4.69 -12.02
N LEU A 150 9.29 4.66 -10.89
CA LEU A 150 8.73 4.80 -9.55
C LEU A 150 9.40 5.98 -8.85
N ALA A 151 8.59 6.97 -8.47
CA ALA A 151 8.99 8.03 -7.55
C ALA A 151 8.87 7.55 -6.11
N ILE A 152 9.92 7.76 -5.32
CA ILE A 152 10.05 7.30 -3.94
C ILE A 152 10.43 8.49 -3.07
N ALA A 153 9.50 8.95 -2.24
CA ALA A 153 9.77 10.01 -1.27
C ALA A 153 10.17 9.39 0.07
N CYS A 154 11.29 9.84 0.61
CA CYS A 154 11.81 9.44 1.92
C CYS A 154 11.82 10.64 2.85
N SER A 155 11.23 10.50 4.03
CA SER A 155 11.26 11.53 5.06
C SER A 155 11.02 10.90 6.43
N TYR A 156 11.67 11.43 7.45
CA TYR A 156 11.39 11.05 8.83
C TYR A 156 9.94 11.37 9.20
N MET A 157 9.28 10.47 9.90
CA MET A 157 7.86 10.53 10.27
C MET A 157 7.65 10.49 11.78
N ASP A 158 8.64 10.95 12.56
CA ASP A 158 8.62 10.95 14.03
C ASP A 158 8.41 9.55 14.63
N GLU A 159 8.98 8.53 13.97
CA GLU A 159 8.82 7.12 14.37
C GLU A 159 9.67 6.69 15.59
N ALA A 160 10.64 7.50 16.02
CA ALA A 160 11.55 7.15 17.11
C ALA A 160 11.31 8.03 18.35
N GLU A 161 11.47 7.45 19.54
CA GLU A 161 11.35 8.18 20.81
C GLU A 161 12.34 9.35 20.89
N ASN A 162 13.54 9.14 20.35
CA ASN A 162 14.54 10.18 20.15
C ASN A 162 14.77 10.38 18.66
N ALA A 163 14.56 11.61 18.18
CA ALA A 163 14.81 11.93 16.79
C ALA A 163 16.29 11.78 16.45
N PRO A 164 16.63 11.23 15.26
CA PRO A 164 18.01 11.14 14.80
C PRO A 164 18.67 12.52 14.73
N GLN A 165 19.95 12.60 15.11
CA GLN A 165 20.76 13.81 15.09
C GLN A 165 22.03 13.58 14.26
N PRO A 166 22.21 14.26 13.12
CA PRO A 166 21.28 15.22 12.52
C PRO A 166 20.00 14.55 11.97
N PRO A 167 18.89 15.29 11.83
CA PRO A 167 17.69 14.76 11.19
C PRO A 167 18.00 14.38 9.73
N PRO A 168 17.49 13.24 9.22
CA PRO A 168 17.70 12.84 7.84
C PRO A 168 17.03 13.86 6.93
N GLN A 169 17.71 14.23 5.85
CA GLN A 169 17.15 15.16 4.87
C GLN A 169 16.05 14.45 4.07
N PRO A 170 14.89 15.10 3.86
CA PRO A 170 13.88 14.58 2.95
C PRO A 170 14.45 14.45 1.53
N THR A 171 14.30 13.28 0.93
CA THR A 171 14.89 12.95 -0.38
C THR A 171 13.85 12.33 -1.30
N LEU A 172 13.89 12.71 -2.57
CA LEU A 172 13.09 12.11 -3.64
C LEU A 172 14.01 11.31 -4.56
N TYR A 173 13.75 10.02 -4.70
CA TYR A 173 14.40 9.16 -5.67
C TYR A 173 13.45 8.88 -6.83
N VAL A 174 13.98 8.85 -8.05
CA VAL A 174 13.27 8.36 -9.23
C VAL A 174 14.01 7.12 -9.71
N ARG A 175 13.33 5.98 -9.69
CA ARG A 175 13.90 4.68 -10.06
C ARG A 175 13.22 4.15 -11.31
N TYR A 176 14.01 3.72 -12.29
CA TYR A 176 13.53 2.87 -13.37
C TYR A 176 13.36 1.46 -12.86
N VAL A 177 12.19 0.86 -13.08
CA VAL A 177 11.86 -0.47 -12.60
C VAL A 177 11.76 -1.43 -13.79
N ASN A 178 12.48 -2.54 -13.71
CA ASN A 178 12.53 -3.50 -14.81
C ASN A 178 11.33 -4.44 -14.76
N GLU A 179 10.92 -4.99 -15.91
CA GLU A 179 9.78 -5.92 -15.98
C GLU A 179 9.96 -7.14 -15.06
N GLN A 180 11.19 -7.62 -14.86
CA GLN A 180 11.46 -8.77 -13.99
C GLN A 180 11.13 -8.51 -12.51
N GLU A 181 11.13 -7.23 -12.10
CA GLU A 181 10.82 -6.78 -10.74
C GLU A 181 9.32 -6.57 -10.53
N THR A 182 8.56 -6.24 -11.59
CA THR A 182 7.15 -5.80 -11.51
C THR A 182 6.15 -6.72 -12.20
N ARG A 183 6.59 -7.63 -13.07
CA ARG A 183 5.68 -8.53 -13.79
C ARG A 183 5.20 -9.67 -12.87
N PRO A 184 3.90 -10.03 -12.90
CA PRO A 184 3.34 -11.12 -12.11
C PRO A 184 4.08 -12.45 -12.34
N LYS A 185 4.17 -13.28 -11.31
CA LYS A 185 4.88 -14.58 -11.33
C LYS A 185 4.02 -15.70 -10.77
#